data_AF-A0A962LDS4-F1
#
_entry.id   AF-A0A962LDS4-F1
#
_cell.length_a   1.000
_cell.length_b   1.000
_cell.length_c   1.000
_cell.angle_alpha   90.00
_cell.angle_beta   90.00
_cell.angle_gamma   90.00
#
_symmetry.space_group_name_H-M   'P 1'
#
loop_
_entity.id
_entity.type
_entity.pdbx_description
1 polymer ?
#
loop_
_entity_poly.entity_id
_entity_poly.type
_entity_poly.pdbx_seq_one_letter_code
_entity_poly.pdbx_strand_id
1 'polypeptide(L)' 'MSKTKLLNIRIDPDLKKKAKKLAEADGRSLSNWVTSLISQKVKEAEKKETKSGKKD' A
#
# COMPACT_ATOMS: atom_id res chain seq x y z
N MET A 1 2.65 10.06 -19.15
CA MET A 1 2.51 8.89 -18.24
C MET A 1 3.90 8.34 -17.97
N SER A 2 4.54 8.73 -16.87
CA SER A 2 5.82 8.14 -16.47
C SER A 2 5.64 6.63 -16.30
N LYS A 3 6.50 5.83 -16.91
CA LYS A 3 6.38 4.36 -16.90
C LYS A 3 6.32 3.87 -15.45
N THR A 4 5.27 3.11 -15.11
CA THR A 4 5.15 2.43 -13.82
C THR A 4 6.33 1.47 -13.67
N LYS A 5 7.09 1.59 -12.58
CA LYS A 5 8.17 0.64 -12.27
C LYS A 5 7.58 -0.62 -11.64
N LEU A 6 8.12 -1.78 -12.00
CA LEU A 6 7.72 -3.06 -11.43
C LEU A 6 8.29 -3.22 -10.01
N LEU A 7 7.45 -3.74 -9.10
CA LEU A 7 7.84 -4.11 -7.74
C LEU A 7 7.60 -5.61 -7.57
N ASN A 8 8.69 -6.39 -7.57
CA ASN A 8 8.64 -7.84 -7.43
C ASN A 8 8.76 -8.24 -5.95
N ILE A 9 7.68 -8.74 -5.36
CA ILE A 9 7.63 -9.13 -3.94
C ILE A 9 7.30 -10.61 -3.84
N ARG A 10 8.04 -11.33 -2.98
CA ARG A 10 7.66 -12.67 -2.54
C ARG A 10 6.82 -12.53 -1.28
N ILE A 11 5.62 -13.10 -1.32
CA ILE A 11 4.72 -13.12 -0.17
C ILE A 11 4.25 -14.55 0.05
N ASP A 12 3.88 -14.83 1.30
CA ASP A 12 3.24 -16.09 1.66
C ASP A 12 1.99 -16.34 0.77
N PRO A 13 1.81 -17.57 0.25
CA PRO A 13 0.69 -17.89 -0.64
C PRO A 13 -0.68 -17.75 0.04
N ASP A 14 -0.77 -17.98 1.35
CA ASP A 14 -2.01 -17.84 2.11
C ASP A 14 -2.36 -16.35 2.30
N LEU A 15 -1.34 -15.53 2.59
CA LEU A 15 -1.48 -14.08 2.61
C LEU A 15 -1.96 -13.54 1.26
N LYS A 16 -1.40 -14.04 0.13
CA LYS A 16 -1.84 -13.65 -1.22
C LYS A 16 -3.31 -13.97 -1.45
N LYS A 17 -3.78 -15.14 -1.05
CA LYS A 17 -5.20 -15.55 -1.21
C LYS A 17 -6.13 -14.64 -0.41
N LYS A 18 -5.77 -14.34 0.84
CA LYS A 18 -6.55 -13.44 1.72
C LYS A 18 -6.59 -12.02 1.16
N ALA A 19 -5.44 -11.49 0.75
CA ALA A 19 -5.34 -10.17 0.15
C ALA A 19 -6.16 -10.05 -1.14
N LYS A 20 -6.15 -11.09 -1.98
CA LYS A 20 -6.96 -11.11 -3.21
C LYS A 20 -8.45 -11.01 -2.90
N LYS A 21 -8.95 -11.80 -1.95
CA LYS A 21 -10.36 -11.77 -1.54
C LYS A 21 -10.77 -10.39 -1.01
N LEU A 22 -9.91 -9.75 -0.21
CA LEU A 22 -10.16 -8.39 0.29
C LEU A 22 -10.18 -7.37 -0.85
N ALA A 23 -9.26 -7.47 -1.80
CA ALA A 23 -9.24 -6.59 -2.97
C ALA A 23 -10.51 -6.76 -3.84
N GLU A 24 -10.94 -8.00 -4.05
CA GLU A 24 -12.16 -8.33 -4.81
C GLU A 24 -13.42 -7.79 -4.11
N ALA A 25 -13.51 -7.92 -2.78
CA ALA A 25 -14.60 -7.34 -1.99
C ALA A 25 -14.64 -5.80 -2.06
N ASP A 26 -13.48 -5.17 -2.22
CA ASP A 26 -13.31 -3.72 -2.39
C ASP A 26 -13.53 -3.26 -3.85
N GLY A 27 -13.81 -4.19 -4.78
CA GLY A 27 -14.01 -3.92 -6.21
C GLY A 27 -12.73 -3.55 -6.96
N ARG A 28 -11.55 -3.92 -6.43
CA ARG A 28 -10.23 -3.53 -6.96
C ARG A 28 -9.39 -4.75 -7.32
N SER A 29 -8.43 -4.56 -8.23
CA SER A 29 -7.38 -5.56 -8.45
C SER A 29 -6.41 -5.60 -7.27
N LEU A 30 -5.79 -6.75 -7.03
CA LEU A 30 -4.80 -6.93 -5.97
C LEU A 30 -3.68 -5.88 -6.06
N SER A 31 -3.17 -5.60 -7.26
CA SER A 31 -2.10 -4.61 -7.46
C SER A 31 -2.55 -3.19 -7.07
N ASN A 32 -3.75 -2.77 -7.47
CA ASN A 32 -4.27 -1.44 -7.12
C ASN A 32 -4.58 -1.34 -5.62
N TRP A 33 -5.11 -2.42 -5.04
CA TRP A 33 -5.38 -2.50 -3.61
C TRP A 33 -4.11 -2.37 -2.78
N VAL A 34 -3.06 -3.12 -3.12
CA VAL A 34 -1.74 -3.02 -2.46
C VAL A 34 -1.14 -1.63 -2.65
N THR A 35 -1.24 -1.05 -3.85
CA THR A 35 -0.73 0.31 -4.13
C THR A 35 -1.44 1.35 -3.26
N SER A 36 -2.76 1.22 -3.08
CA SER A 36 -3.54 2.11 -2.22
C SER A 36 -3.12 2.00 -0.75
N LEU A 37 -2.96 0.78 -0.24
CA LEU A 37 -2.49 0.53 1.13
C LEU A 37 -1.10 1.14 1.39
N ILE A 38 -0.15 0.92 0.48
CA ILE A 38 1.19 1.50 0.59
C ILE A 38 1.10 3.03 0.58
N SER A 39 0.32 3.59 -0.35
CA SER A 39 0.14 5.04 -0.47
C SER A 39 -0.47 5.66 0.79
N GLN A 40 -1.47 5.01 1.39
CA GLN A 40 -2.05 5.45 2.66
C GLN A 40 -1.01 5.39 3.78
N LYS A 41 -0.27 4.28 3.89
CA LYS A 41 0.74 4.09 4.93
C LYS A 41 1.87 5.13 4.85
N VAL A 42 2.33 5.45 3.64
CA VAL A 42 3.33 6.49 3.39
C VAL A 42 2.80 7.86 3.80
N LYS A 43 1.59 8.24 3.35
CA LYS A 43 0.96 9.51 3.75
C LYS A 43 0.78 9.65 5.26
N GLU A 44 0.44 8.55 5.94
CA GLU A 44 0.35 8.54 7.40
C GLU A 44 1.71 8.76 8.07
N ALA A 45 2.78 8.14 7.53
CA ALA A 45 4.13 8.30 8.04
C ALA A 45 4.61 9.74 7.83
N GLU A 46 4.45 10.31 6.63
CA GLU A 46 4.79 11.70 6.32
C GLU A 46 4.05 12.69 7.24
N LYS A 47 2.75 12.47 7.47
CA LYS A 47 1.96 13.29 8.41
C LYS A 47 2.43 13.18 9.85
N LYS A 48 2.89 11.99 10.28
CA LYS A 48 3.43 11.80 11.63
C LYS A 48 4.77 12.50 11.78
N GLU A 49 5.65 12.37 10.79
CA GLU A 49 6.97 13.01 10.78
C GLU A 49 6.85 14.55 10.84
N THR A 50 5.90 15.12 10.10
CA THR A 50 5.59 16.57 10.12
C THR A 50 5.05 17.04 11.47
N LYS A 51 4.40 16.17 12.26
CA LYS A 51 3.88 16.51 13.60
C LYS A 51 4.92 16.31 14.71
N SER A 52 5.95 15.51 14.50
CA SER A 52 7.06 15.31 15.46
C SER A 52 8.24 16.28 15.26
N GLY A 53 8.32 16.97 14.12
CA GLY A 53 9.36 17.99 13.86
C GLY A 53 9.08 19.39 14.42
N LYS A 54 7.95 19.60 15.10
CA LYS A 54 7.63 20.84 15.83
C LYS A 54 7.63 20.57 17.33
N LYS A 55 8.82 20.29 17.87
CA LYS A 55 9.10 20.47 19.29
C LYS A 55 10.42 21.23 19.38
N ASP A 56 10.27 22.42 19.93
CA ASP A 56 11.15 23.55 20.25
C ASP A 56 12.66 23.36 20.13
#